data_AF-A0A9Q4KSJ9-F1
#
_entry.id   AF-A0A9Q4KSJ9-F1
#
_cell.length_a   1.000
_cell.length_b   1.000
_cell.length_c   1.000
_cell.angle_alpha   90.00
_cell.angle_beta   90.00
_cell.angle_gamma   90.00
#
_symmetry.space_group_name_H-M   'P 1'
#
loop_
_entity.id
_entity.type
_entity.pdbx_description
1 polymer ?
#
loop_
_entity_poly.entity_id
_entity_poly.type
_entity_poly.pdbx_seq_one_letter_code
_entity_poly.pdbx_strand_id
1 'polypeptide(L)'
;MPYYEGVIKRKFKDLVGSKYEAIQKEYSEYILSEEELRPHEIKSILLPLDFSVTEISESICELLSVYENATVTMLYITDAQIHEIIMDSLDKDAGDEFLRKKEEYGTHLLDDYENCFESRGIPCKRRMLLGNKRQDVLKLATDFDMIVLPKCYASNHPDSCDVSGDAILLAQSLAQPAIIF
;
A
#
# COMPACT_ATOMS: atom_id res chain seq x y z
N MET A 1 -15.26 -29.25 -44.06
CA MET A 1 -14.29 -28.51 -44.89
C MET A 1 -12.87 -29.09 -44.75
N PRO A 2 -12.61 -30.35 -45.15
CA PRO A 2 -11.32 -31.02 -44.89
C PRO A 2 -10.28 -30.81 -46.01
N TYR A 3 -10.73 -30.36 -47.18
CA TYR A 3 -9.90 -30.26 -48.38
C TYR A 3 -8.93 -29.07 -48.35
N TYR A 4 -9.34 -27.96 -47.71
CA TYR A 4 -8.52 -26.74 -47.59
C TYR A 4 -7.41 -26.89 -46.54
N GLU A 5 -7.63 -27.62 -45.44
CA GLU A 5 -6.60 -27.88 -44.43
C GLU A 5 -5.41 -28.66 -45.01
N GLY A 6 -5.68 -29.65 -45.85
CA GLY A 6 -4.63 -30.46 -46.48
C GLY A 6 -3.80 -29.69 -47.52
N VAL A 7 -4.34 -28.60 -48.08
CA VAL A 7 -3.63 -27.72 -49.02
C VAL A 7 -2.82 -26.68 -48.26
N ILE A 8 -3.37 -26.08 -47.21
CA ILE A 8 -2.68 -25.12 -46.34
C ILE A 8 -1.49 -25.79 -45.65
N LYS A 9 -1.68 -26.96 -45.03
CA LYS A 9 -0.61 -27.71 -44.35
C LYS A 9 0.51 -28.14 -45.30
N ARG A 10 0.23 -28.41 -46.58
CA ARG A 10 1.25 -28.74 -47.58
C ARG A 10 2.02 -27.53 -48.07
N LYS A 11 1.33 -26.42 -48.33
CA LYS A 11 1.93 -25.20 -48.90
C LYS A 11 2.78 -24.42 -47.89
N PHE A 12 2.51 -24.60 -46.60
CA PHE A 12 3.19 -23.91 -45.50
C PHE A 12 4.00 -24.84 -44.58
N LYS A 13 4.18 -26.10 -44.96
CA LYS A 13 4.88 -27.13 -44.17
C LYS A 13 6.26 -26.69 -43.70
N ASP A 14 7.00 -25.98 -44.56
CA ASP A 14 8.37 -25.52 -44.29
C ASP A 14 8.44 -24.07 -43.78
N LEU A 15 7.32 -23.33 -43.88
CA LEU A 15 7.19 -21.90 -43.51
C LEU A 15 6.63 -21.72 -42.10
N VAL A 16 5.83 -22.66 -41.61
CA VAL A 16 5.11 -22.55 -40.32
C VAL A 16 5.79 -23.32 -39.20
N GLY A 17 6.58 -24.37 -39.48
CA GLY A 17 7.37 -25.02 -38.42
C GLY A 17 8.57 -24.13 -38.02
N SER A 18 9.41 -23.80 -38.98
CA SER A 18 10.68 -23.11 -38.75
C SER A 18 10.55 -21.66 -38.26
N LYS A 19 9.61 -20.88 -38.82
CA LYS A 19 9.38 -19.50 -38.37
C LYS A 19 8.70 -19.42 -37.02
N TYR A 20 7.78 -20.33 -36.70
CA TYR A 20 7.07 -20.31 -35.42
C TYR A 20 7.95 -20.81 -34.29
N GLU A 21 8.81 -21.81 -34.56
CA GLU A 21 9.88 -22.23 -33.63
C GLU A 21 10.94 -21.13 -33.47
N ALA A 22 11.33 -20.44 -34.55
CA ALA A 22 12.26 -19.31 -34.47
C ALA A 22 11.65 -18.17 -33.65
N ILE A 23 10.41 -17.78 -33.93
CA ILE A 23 9.65 -16.78 -33.15
C ILE A 23 9.54 -17.24 -31.69
N GLN A 24 9.11 -18.47 -31.38
CA GLN A 24 9.06 -18.94 -29.99
C GLN A 24 10.42 -18.90 -29.29
N LYS A 25 11.51 -19.18 -29.99
CA LYS A 25 12.87 -19.14 -29.45
C LYS A 25 13.40 -17.71 -29.29
N GLU A 26 12.99 -16.81 -30.17
CA GLU A 26 13.33 -15.38 -30.13
C GLU A 26 12.49 -14.65 -29.06
N TYR A 27 11.27 -15.13 -28.80
CA TYR A 27 10.33 -14.56 -27.82
C TYR A 27 10.30 -15.33 -26.48
N SER A 28 10.99 -16.46 -26.33
CA SER A 28 11.00 -17.22 -25.07
C SER A 28 11.59 -16.43 -23.91
N GLU A 29 12.50 -15.50 -24.21
CA GLU A 29 13.08 -14.57 -23.22
C GLU A 29 12.10 -13.45 -22.80
N TYR A 30 10.98 -13.29 -23.51
CA TYR A 30 9.93 -12.31 -23.23
C TYR A 30 8.65 -12.93 -22.65
N ILE A 31 8.57 -14.26 -22.62
CA ILE A 31 7.48 -14.97 -21.96
C ILE A 31 7.84 -15.05 -20.48
N LEU A 32 7.08 -14.33 -19.65
CA LEU A 32 7.16 -14.44 -18.20
C LEU A 32 7.14 -15.92 -17.82
N SER A 33 8.14 -16.37 -17.08
CA SER A 33 8.20 -17.70 -16.52
C SER A 33 6.97 -17.99 -15.66
N GLU A 34 6.64 -19.26 -15.44
CA GLU A 34 5.53 -19.63 -14.55
C GLU A 34 5.68 -19.07 -13.12
N GLU A 35 6.92 -18.78 -12.70
CA GLU A 35 7.21 -18.10 -11.44
C GLU A 35 6.89 -16.59 -11.50
N GLU A 36 7.18 -15.93 -12.63
CA GLU A 36 6.83 -14.51 -12.87
C GLU A 36 5.34 -14.29 -13.15
N LEU A 37 4.61 -15.34 -13.54
CA LEU A 37 3.15 -15.33 -13.74
C LEU A 37 2.36 -15.46 -12.43
N ARG A 38 2.98 -15.85 -11.32
CA ARG A 38 2.28 -15.97 -10.03
C ARG A 38 2.23 -14.58 -9.38
N PRO A 39 1.05 -13.95 -9.29
CA PRO A 39 0.94 -12.71 -8.51
C PRO A 39 1.41 -13.00 -7.08
N HIS A 40 2.27 -12.12 -6.56
CA HIS A 40 2.73 -12.21 -5.19
C HIS A 40 1.51 -12.18 -4.26
N GLU A 41 1.36 -13.21 -3.44
CA GLU A 41 0.23 -13.30 -2.52
C GLU A 41 0.43 -12.27 -1.39
N ILE A 42 -0.46 -11.27 -1.31
CA ILE A 42 -0.44 -10.26 -0.25
C ILE A 42 -1.00 -10.86 1.04
N LYS A 43 -0.17 -10.99 2.08
CA LYS A 43 -0.54 -11.53 3.40
C LYS A 43 -0.49 -10.49 4.51
N SER A 44 0.25 -9.41 4.29
CA SER A 44 0.52 -8.38 5.29
C SER A 44 0.45 -7.00 4.64
N ILE A 45 -0.37 -6.14 5.21
CA ILE A 45 -0.63 -4.79 4.70
C ILE A 45 -0.33 -3.78 5.80
N LEU A 46 0.49 -2.77 5.51
CA LEU A 46 0.71 -1.65 6.42
C LEU A 46 -0.16 -0.46 6.01
N LEU A 47 -0.96 0.04 6.94
CA LEU A 47 -1.76 1.25 6.80
C LEU A 47 -1.24 2.30 7.79
N PRO A 48 -0.27 3.15 7.41
CA PRO A 48 0.16 4.25 8.25
C PRO A 48 -0.86 5.39 8.22
N LEU A 49 -1.12 5.92 9.40
CA LEU A 49 -2.09 6.96 9.69
C LEU A 49 -1.43 8.04 10.53
N ASP A 50 -1.94 9.25 10.44
CA ASP A 50 -1.55 10.36 11.30
C ASP A 50 -2.73 11.34 11.44
N PHE A 51 -2.49 12.50 12.04
CA PHE A 51 -3.53 13.51 12.23
C PHE A 51 -4.13 14.07 10.92
N SER A 52 -3.53 13.80 9.76
CA SER A 52 -4.03 14.29 8.48
C SER A 52 -5.22 13.47 7.95
N VAL A 53 -5.45 12.28 8.52
CA VAL A 53 -6.55 11.40 8.14
C VAL A 53 -7.76 11.74 8.99
N THR A 54 -8.66 12.55 8.44
CA THR A 54 -9.81 13.09 9.17
C THR A 54 -11.06 12.21 9.12
N GLU A 55 -11.11 11.28 8.17
CA GLU A 55 -12.24 10.37 7.96
C GLU A 55 -11.77 8.99 7.46
N ILE A 56 -12.60 7.98 7.69
CA ILE A 56 -12.40 6.65 7.13
C ILE A 56 -12.79 6.67 5.65
N SER A 57 -11.94 6.09 4.81
CA SER A 57 -12.32 5.81 3.43
C SER A 57 -13.05 4.46 3.34
N GLU A 58 -14.37 4.46 3.24
CA GLU A 58 -15.14 3.21 3.05
C GLU A 58 -14.67 2.43 1.81
N SER A 59 -14.24 3.14 0.77
CA SER A 59 -13.67 2.54 -0.44
C SER A 59 -12.38 1.80 -0.16
N ILE A 60 -11.54 2.24 0.78
CA ILE A 60 -10.33 1.48 1.12
C ILE A 60 -10.68 0.23 1.91
N CYS A 61 -11.65 0.30 2.83
CA CYS A 61 -12.12 -0.89 3.55
C CYS A 61 -12.70 -1.94 2.59
N GLU A 62 -13.47 -1.52 1.58
CA GLU A 62 -13.99 -2.41 0.54
C GLU A 62 -12.86 -2.99 -0.32
N LEU A 63 -11.93 -2.17 -0.80
CA LEU A 63 -10.81 -2.64 -1.62
C LEU A 63 -9.94 -3.67 -0.88
N LEU A 64 -9.66 -3.43 0.40
CA LEU A 64 -8.83 -4.34 1.19
C LEU A 64 -9.51 -5.68 1.51
N SER A 65 -10.85 -5.73 1.45
CA SER A 65 -11.61 -6.98 1.64
C SER A 65 -11.37 -8.02 0.55
N VAL A 66 -10.85 -7.60 -0.62
CA VAL A 66 -10.49 -8.51 -1.73
C VAL A 66 -9.29 -9.39 -1.37
N TYR A 67 -8.47 -8.99 -0.39
CA TYR A 67 -7.31 -9.75 0.07
C TYR A 67 -7.70 -10.68 1.24
N GLU A 68 -8.37 -11.79 0.94
CA GLU A 68 -9.01 -12.70 1.93
C GLU A 68 -8.07 -13.20 3.04
N ASN A 69 -6.77 -13.36 2.75
CA ASN A 69 -5.78 -13.88 3.70
C ASN A 69 -4.84 -12.80 4.28
N ALA A 70 -5.09 -11.52 3.99
CA ALA A 70 -4.22 -10.44 4.43
C ALA A 70 -4.59 -9.93 5.84
N THR A 71 -3.58 -9.64 6.64
CA THR A 71 -3.74 -8.89 7.90
C THR A 71 -3.34 -7.44 7.69
N VAL A 72 -4.23 -6.51 8.05
CA VAL A 72 -3.95 -5.07 8.01
C VAL A 72 -3.37 -4.62 9.34
N THR A 73 -2.17 -4.06 9.33
CA THR A 73 -1.59 -3.38 10.50
C THR A 73 -1.73 -1.88 10.33
N MET A 74 -2.59 -1.30 11.16
CA MET A 74 -2.78 0.14 11.26
C MET A 74 -1.71 0.74 12.17
N LEU A 75 -1.04 1.78 11.69
CA LEU A 75 0.07 2.42 12.39
C LEU A 75 -0.19 3.92 12.51
N TYR A 76 -0.64 4.38 13.68
CA TYR A 76 -0.76 5.81 13.94
C TYR A 76 0.57 6.41 14.39
N ILE A 77 1.07 7.42 13.68
CA ILE A 77 2.33 8.08 13.98
C ILE A 77 2.11 9.53 14.41
N THR A 78 2.48 9.83 15.65
CA THR A 78 2.63 11.20 16.14
C THR A 78 4.04 11.70 15.81
N ASP A 79 4.15 12.93 15.31
CA ASP A 79 5.43 13.51 14.92
C ASP A 79 6.27 13.90 16.14
N ALA A 80 7.42 13.24 16.32
CA ALA A 80 8.34 13.49 17.41
C ALA A 80 8.97 14.89 17.33
N GLN A 81 9.25 15.39 16.12
CA GLN A 81 9.88 16.70 15.94
C GLN A 81 8.92 17.82 16.34
N ILE A 82 7.64 17.69 16.02
CA ILE A 82 6.62 18.66 16.47
C ILE A 82 6.52 18.66 18.00
N HIS A 83 6.53 17.48 18.62
CA HIS A 83 6.50 17.36 20.07
C HIS A 83 7.73 18.04 20.73
N GLU A 84 8.94 17.79 20.20
CA GLU A 84 10.17 18.45 20.67
C GLU A 84 10.11 19.98 20.53
N ILE A 85 9.65 20.49 19.39
CA ILE A 85 9.49 21.93 19.18
C ILE A 85 8.53 22.55 20.20
N ILE A 86 7.43 21.88 20.52
CA ILE A 86 6.46 22.37 21.51
C ILE A 86 7.08 22.41 22.91
N MET A 87 7.78 21.34 23.32
CA MET A 87 8.46 21.29 24.61
C MET A 87 9.52 22.40 24.74
N ASP A 88 10.30 22.64 23.69
CA ASP A 88 11.37 23.64 23.69
C ASP A 88 10.83 25.08 23.62
N SER A 89 9.68 25.29 22.96
CA SER A 89 9.11 26.63 22.74
C SER A 89 8.17 27.10 23.85
N LEU A 90 7.49 26.16 24.53
CA LEU A 90 6.52 26.46 25.58
C LEU A 90 7.03 25.90 26.90
N ASP A 91 6.70 24.64 27.19
CA ASP A 91 7.15 23.89 28.36
C ASP A 91 6.78 22.41 28.21
N LYS A 92 7.17 21.62 29.23
CA LYS A 92 6.87 20.19 29.30
C LYS A 92 5.36 19.91 29.36
N ASP A 93 4.60 20.71 30.10
CA ASP A 93 3.16 20.49 30.29
C ASP A 93 2.41 20.63 28.95
N ALA A 94 2.81 21.60 28.12
CA ALA A 94 2.28 21.76 26.77
C ALA A 94 2.65 20.58 25.84
N GLY A 95 3.86 20.04 25.96
CA GLY A 95 4.30 18.83 25.23
C GLY A 95 3.48 17.60 25.61
N ASP A 96 3.31 17.37 26.91
CA ASP A 96 2.52 16.26 27.45
C ASP A 96 1.03 16.40 27.04
N GLU A 97 0.48 17.63 27.06
CA GLU A 97 -0.89 17.89 26.58
C GLU A 97 -1.03 17.62 25.07
N PHE A 98 -0.03 18.00 24.26
CA PHE A 98 0.00 17.70 22.83
C PHE A 98 -0.03 16.20 22.57
N LEU A 99 0.84 15.42 23.23
CA LEU A 99 0.86 13.96 23.07
C LEU A 99 -0.48 13.35 23.47
N ARG A 100 -1.03 13.73 24.63
CA ARG A 100 -2.32 13.22 25.09
C ARG A 100 -3.43 13.45 24.06
N LYS A 101 -3.53 14.66 23.50
CA LYS A 101 -4.53 14.98 22.46
C LYS A 101 -4.32 14.16 21.18
N LYS A 102 -3.07 13.90 20.80
CA LYS A 102 -2.75 13.10 19.60
C LYS A 102 -3.01 11.61 19.83
N GLU A 103 -2.74 11.09 21.02
CA GLU A 103 -3.08 9.72 21.40
C GLU A 103 -4.60 9.51 21.47
N GLU A 104 -5.34 10.46 22.05
CA GLU A 104 -6.82 10.42 22.07
C GLU A 104 -7.38 10.38 20.64
N TYR A 105 -6.90 11.29 19.77
CA TYR A 105 -7.30 11.32 18.36
C TYR A 105 -6.93 10.02 17.61
N GLY A 106 -5.69 9.57 17.76
CA GLY A 106 -5.20 8.36 17.12
C GLY A 106 -5.96 7.12 17.58
N THR A 107 -6.33 7.04 18.85
CA THR A 107 -7.17 5.95 19.39
C THR A 107 -8.53 5.93 18.70
N HIS A 108 -9.22 7.07 18.63
CA HIS A 108 -10.52 7.15 17.96
C HIS A 108 -10.44 6.76 16.48
N LEU A 109 -9.45 7.29 15.76
CA LEU A 109 -9.25 6.96 14.35
C LEU A 109 -8.97 5.46 14.13
N LEU A 110 -8.16 4.85 15.00
CA LEU A 110 -7.85 3.43 14.93
C LEU A 110 -9.07 2.56 15.26
N ASP A 111 -9.87 2.94 16.26
CA ASP A 111 -11.12 2.24 16.60
C ASP A 111 -12.10 2.28 15.42
N ASP A 112 -12.21 3.43 14.76
CA ASP A 112 -13.04 3.64 13.58
C ASP A 112 -12.63 2.70 12.43
N TYR A 113 -11.34 2.67 12.07
CA TYR A 113 -10.84 1.73 11.05
C TYR A 113 -10.96 0.25 11.49
N GLU A 114 -10.70 -0.07 12.75
CA GLU A 114 -10.87 -1.41 13.31
C GLU A 114 -12.30 -1.90 13.08
N ASN A 115 -13.31 -1.09 13.45
CA ASN A 115 -14.71 -1.39 13.20
C ASN A 115 -15.01 -1.59 11.71
N CYS A 116 -14.45 -0.74 10.83
CA CYS A 116 -14.64 -0.82 9.38
C CYS A 116 -14.09 -2.12 8.77
N PHE A 117 -12.96 -2.60 9.30
CA PHE A 117 -12.31 -3.83 8.88
C PHE A 117 -12.98 -5.07 9.48
N GLU A 118 -13.31 -5.05 10.77
CA GLU A 118 -14.01 -6.13 11.45
C GLU A 118 -15.38 -6.41 10.84
N SER A 119 -16.14 -5.36 10.48
CA SER A 119 -17.45 -5.51 9.82
C SER A 119 -17.36 -6.20 8.45
N ARG A 120 -16.15 -6.30 7.89
CA ARG A 120 -15.83 -6.94 6.60
C ARG A 120 -15.04 -8.24 6.76
N GLY A 121 -14.80 -8.69 8.00
CA GLY A 121 -14.03 -9.90 8.28
C GLY A 121 -12.55 -9.79 7.97
N ILE A 122 -12.00 -8.57 7.88
CA ILE A 122 -10.57 -8.33 7.61
C ILE A 122 -9.81 -8.38 8.95
N PRO A 123 -8.86 -9.31 9.13
CA PRO A 123 -8.01 -9.31 10.32
C PRO A 123 -7.19 -8.03 10.39
N CYS A 124 -7.23 -7.33 11.53
CA CYS A 124 -6.44 -6.13 11.71
C CYS A 124 -5.68 -6.10 13.04
N LYS A 125 -4.63 -5.29 13.08
CA LYS A 125 -3.81 -4.99 14.26
C LYS A 125 -3.62 -3.48 14.32
N ARG A 126 -3.51 -2.94 15.53
CA ARG A 126 -3.22 -1.50 15.73
C ARG A 126 -1.93 -1.29 16.49
N ARG A 127 -1.24 -0.20 16.14
CA ARG A 127 -0.05 0.29 16.83
C ARG A 127 -0.04 1.81 16.79
N MET A 128 0.40 2.43 17.89
CA MET A 128 0.71 3.85 17.95
C MET A 128 2.19 4.04 18.24
N LEU A 129 2.81 5.07 17.67
CA LEU A 129 4.17 5.48 18.03
C LEU A 129 4.36 7.00 17.92
N LEU A 130 5.30 7.50 18.73
CA LEU A 130 5.91 8.81 18.57
C LEU A 130 7.19 8.64 17.75
N GLY A 131 7.30 9.31 16.61
CA GLY A 131 8.42 9.07 15.70
C GLY A 131 8.47 9.98 14.48
N ASN A 132 9.25 9.57 13.49
CA ASN A 132 9.36 10.24 12.20
C ASN A 132 8.48 9.51 11.17
N LYS A 133 7.39 10.15 10.78
CA LYS A 133 6.36 9.61 9.88
C LYS A 133 6.90 8.93 8.61
N ARG A 134 7.96 9.47 8.01
CA ARG A 134 8.54 8.91 6.79
C ARG A 134 9.52 7.78 7.10
N GLN A 135 10.47 8.02 8.00
CA GLN A 135 11.51 7.04 8.30
C GLN A 135 10.96 5.79 8.95
N ASP A 136 10.01 5.91 9.86
CA ASP A 136 9.45 4.75 10.56
C ASP A 136 8.57 3.91 9.64
N VAL A 137 7.82 4.53 8.72
CA VAL A 137 7.10 3.79 7.68
C VAL A 137 8.07 3.08 6.75
N LEU A 138 9.13 3.73 6.26
CA LEU A 138 10.12 3.10 5.38
C LEU A 138 10.82 1.91 6.04
N LYS A 139 11.13 2.02 7.34
CA LYS A 139 11.74 0.92 8.10
C LYS A 139 10.77 -0.25 8.28
N LEU A 140 9.51 0.02 8.63
CA LEU A 140 8.53 -1.03 8.88
C LEU A 140 8.05 -1.68 7.59
N ALA A 141 7.98 -0.93 6.48
CA ALA A 141 7.48 -1.41 5.20
C ALA A 141 8.21 -2.67 4.70
N THR A 142 9.48 -2.89 5.08
CA THR A 142 10.24 -4.10 4.71
C THR A 142 9.63 -5.39 5.22
N ASP A 143 8.81 -5.32 6.27
CA ASP A 143 8.17 -6.47 6.90
C ASP A 143 6.74 -6.71 6.36
N PHE A 144 6.30 -5.93 5.37
CA PHE A 144 4.96 -6.00 4.79
C PHE A 144 5.02 -6.24 3.28
N ASP A 145 3.96 -6.85 2.74
CA ASP A 145 3.85 -7.16 1.31
C ASP A 145 3.30 -5.96 0.53
N MET A 146 2.49 -5.11 1.16
CA MET A 146 1.88 -3.93 0.54
C MET A 146 1.68 -2.80 1.55
N ILE A 147 1.77 -1.56 1.08
CA ILE A 147 1.51 -0.36 1.87
C ILE A 147 0.27 0.36 1.32
N VAL A 148 -0.57 0.88 2.21
CA VAL A 148 -1.79 1.59 1.85
C VAL A 148 -1.71 2.97 2.49
N LEU A 149 -1.54 4.00 1.69
CA LEU A 149 -1.22 5.36 2.13
C LEU A 149 -2.41 6.30 1.92
N PRO A 150 -2.89 6.98 2.97
CA PRO A 150 -3.81 8.10 2.78
C PRO A 150 -3.17 9.16 1.89
N LYS A 151 -3.92 9.70 0.95
CA LYS A 151 -3.46 10.73 0.01
C LYS A 151 -2.93 11.97 0.72
N CYS A 152 -3.44 12.28 1.90
CA CYS A 152 -3.02 13.43 2.69
C CYS A 152 -2.02 13.12 3.79
N TYR A 153 -1.53 11.89 3.88
CA TYR A 153 -0.57 11.47 4.89
C TYR A 153 0.58 12.47 5.05
N ALA A 154 0.92 12.80 6.29
CA ALA A 154 1.93 13.79 6.67
C ALA A 154 1.67 15.24 6.20
N SER A 155 0.48 15.55 5.68
CA SER A 155 0.10 16.94 5.36
C SER A 155 -0.09 17.77 6.63
N ASN A 156 0.39 19.02 6.59
CA ASN A 156 0.09 20.04 7.61
C ASN A 156 -1.27 20.72 7.39
N HIS A 157 -1.89 20.51 6.23
CA HIS A 157 -3.17 21.10 5.84
C HIS A 157 -4.09 20.01 5.25
N PRO A 158 -4.64 19.12 6.10
CA PRO A 158 -5.49 18.02 5.63
C PRO A 158 -6.77 18.50 4.94
N ASP A 159 -7.38 19.59 5.41
CA ASP A 159 -8.69 20.07 4.92
C ASP A 159 -8.68 20.58 3.46
N SER A 160 -7.51 20.94 2.93
CA SER A 160 -7.35 21.45 1.56
C SER A 160 -6.39 20.61 0.72
N CYS A 161 -6.16 19.37 1.14
CA CYS A 161 -5.20 18.50 0.50
C CYS A 161 -5.88 17.58 -0.54
N ASP A 162 -5.48 17.71 -1.80
CA ASP A 162 -5.85 16.76 -2.84
C ASP A 162 -4.99 15.50 -2.74
N VAL A 163 -3.65 15.66 -2.76
CA VAL A 163 -2.65 14.65 -2.44
C VAL A 163 -1.43 15.39 -1.87
N SER A 164 -0.87 14.93 -0.74
CA SER A 164 0.30 15.52 -0.12
C SER A 164 1.58 15.14 -0.86
N GLY A 165 2.53 16.07 -0.92
CA GLY A 165 3.86 15.79 -1.46
C GLY A 165 4.58 14.69 -0.67
N ASP A 166 4.38 14.64 0.65
CA ASP A 166 4.95 13.61 1.50
C ASP A 166 4.41 12.21 1.22
N ALA A 167 3.10 12.06 0.96
CA ALA A 167 2.51 10.79 0.56
C ALA A 167 3.11 10.30 -0.78
N ILE A 168 3.25 11.20 -1.76
CA ILE A 168 3.86 10.88 -3.05
C ILE A 168 5.33 10.48 -2.90
N LEU A 169 6.11 11.27 -2.16
CA LEU A 169 7.54 11.00 -1.94
C LEU A 169 7.75 9.71 -1.16
N LEU A 170 6.90 9.43 -0.18
CA LEU A 170 6.92 8.18 0.57
C LEU A 170 6.61 7.01 -0.35
N ALA A 171 5.53 7.08 -1.14
CA ALA A 171 5.15 6.05 -2.11
C ALA A 171 6.28 5.75 -3.11
N GLN A 172 6.95 6.78 -3.62
CA GLN A 172 8.10 6.63 -4.54
C GLN A 172 9.34 6.02 -3.86
N SER A 173 9.44 6.11 -2.54
CA SER A 173 10.57 5.60 -1.77
C SER A 173 10.37 4.15 -1.31
N LEU A 174 9.16 3.60 -1.43
CA LEU A 174 8.83 2.24 -1.02
C LEU A 174 9.32 1.23 -2.06
N ALA A 175 9.84 0.11 -1.58
CA ALA A 175 10.15 -1.05 -2.44
C ALA A 175 8.90 -1.91 -2.70
N GLN A 176 7.93 -1.84 -1.79
CA GLN A 176 6.66 -2.54 -1.82
C GLN A 176 5.66 -1.82 -2.74
N PRO A 177 4.71 -2.57 -3.33
CA PRO A 177 3.51 -1.97 -3.93
C PRO A 177 2.80 -1.05 -2.93
N ALA A 178 2.37 0.11 -3.43
CA ALA A 178 1.66 1.11 -2.63
C ALA A 178 0.33 1.48 -3.29
N ILE A 179 -0.74 1.53 -2.49
CA ILE A 179 -2.03 2.10 -2.87
C ILE A 179 -2.13 3.47 -2.21
N ILE A 180 -2.43 4.52 -2.98
CA ILE A 180 -2.73 5.86 -2.45
C ILE A 180 -4.24 6.08 -2.56
N PHE A 181 -4.89 6.50 -1.48
CA PHE A 181 -6.36 6.64 -1.42
C PHE A 181 -6.84 7.95 -0.80
#